data_AF-A0A920MF24-F1
#
_entry.id   AF-A0A920MF24-F1
#
_cell.length_a   1.000
_cell.length_b   1.000
_cell.length_c   1.000
_cell.angle_alpha   90.00
_cell.angle_beta   90.00
_cell.angle_gamma   90.00
#
_symmetry.space_group_name_H-M   'P 1'
#
loop_
_entity.id
_entity.type
_entity.pdbx_description
1 polymer ?
#
loop_
_entity_poly.entity_id
_entity_poly.type
_entity_poly.pdbx_seq_one_letter_code
_entity_poly.pdbx_strand_id
1 'polypeptide(L)' 'MKQSAKVSQYLNKGWEFRSPDGKDWVKANIPGNIHLDLINNELIPDPFFGKNELEFSVDIR' A
#
# COMPACT_ATOMS: atom_id res chain seq x y z
N MET A 1 -10.62 36.80 -22.90
CA MET A 1 -10.55 36.20 -21.55
C MET A 1 -10.10 34.75 -21.73
N LYS A 2 -8.86 34.40 -21.38
CA LYS A 2 -8.40 33.00 -21.50
C LYS A 2 -8.87 32.26 -20.26
N GLN A 3 -9.93 31.46 -20.41
CA GLN A 3 -10.35 30.52 -19.38
C GLN A 3 -9.21 29.50 -19.20
N SER A 4 -8.50 29.54 -18.08
CA SER A 4 -7.52 28.50 -17.75
C SER A 4 -8.32 27.21 -17.50
N ALA A 5 -8.21 26.25 -18.41
CA ALA A 5 -8.86 24.96 -18.26
C ALA A 5 -8.25 24.24 -17.06
N LYS A 6 -9.10 23.88 -16.08
CA LYS A 6 -8.68 23.11 -14.91
C LYS A 6 -8.28 21.71 -15.39
N VAL A 7 -7.01 21.36 -15.26
CA VAL A 7 -6.50 20.02 -15.57
C VAL A 7 -6.65 19.12 -14.35
N SER A 8 -7.25 17.95 -14.52
CA SER A 8 -7.29 16.89 -13.51
C SER A 8 -6.49 15.68 -14.00
N GLN A 9 -5.75 15.05 -13.10
CA GLN A 9 -4.99 13.83 -13.36
C GLN A 9 -5.24 12.81 -12.26
N TYR A 10 -5.37 11.55 -12.65
CA TYR A 10 -5.50 10.43 -11.71
C TYR A 10 -4.12 9.90 -11.37
N LEU A 11 -3.77 9.90 -10.09
CA LEU A 11 -2.49 9.39 -9.57
C LEU A 11 -2.70 8.02 -8.92
N ASN A 12 -3.16 7.04 -9.70
CA ASN A 12 -3.52 5.70 -9.21
C ASN A 12 -2.55 4.59 -9.65
N LYS A 13 -1.38 4.93 -10.22
CA LYS A 13 -0.44 3.96 -10.80
C LYS A 13 1.00 4.33 -10.46
N GLY A 14 1.86 3.30 -10.44
CA GLY A 14 3.31 3.47 -10.21
C GLY A 14 3.67 3.80 -8.77
N TRP A 15 2.76 3.52 -7.82
CA TRP A 15 3.06 3.68 -6.41
C TRP A 15 3.88 2.51 -5.90
N GLU A 16 4.85 2.82 -5.06
CA GLU A 16 5.68 1.85 -4.38
C GLU A 16 5.75 2.25 -2.90
N PHE A 17 5.85 1.27 -2.03
CA PHE A 17 5.99 1.44 -0.60
C PHE A 17 7.24 0.70 -0.10
N ARG A 18 7.76 1.15 1.04
CA ARG A 18 8.89 0.51 1.70
C ARG A 18 8.73 0.66 3.21
N SER A 19 9.13 -0.34 3.97
CA SER A 19 9.28 -0.19 5.41
C SER A 19 10.49 0.70 5.74
N PRO A 20 10.49 1.40 6.90
CA PRO A 20 11.64 2.19 7.33
C PRO A 20 12.94 1.38 7.38
N ASP A 21 12.83 0.12 7.82
CA ASP A 21 13.95 -0.82 7.97
C ASP A 21 14.18 -1.71 6.74
N GLY A 22 13.27 -1.65 5.76
CA GLY A 22 13.32 -2.45 4.54
C GLY A 22 14.27 -1.87 3.50
N LYS A 23 14.91 -2.76 2.74
CA LYS A 23 15.79 -2.36 1.63
C LYS A 23 15.06 -2.26 0.28
N ASP A 24 14.01 -3.06 0.09
CA ASP A 24 13.37 -3.23 -1.22
C ASP A 24 12.06 -2.45 -1.33
N TRP A 25 11.90 -1.74 -2.44
CA TRP A 25 10.64 -1.08 -2.79
C TRP A 25 9.66 -2.11 -3.35
N VAL A 26 8.42 -2.05 -2.85
CA VAL A 26 7.37 -3.01 -3.17
C VAL A 26 6.22 -2.26 -3.83
N LYS A 27 5.57 -2.85 -4.83
CA LYS A 27 4.47 -2.19 -5.54
C LYS A 27 3.24 -2.03 -4.65
N ALA A 28 2.70 -0.81 -4.62
CA ALA A 28 1.47 -0.44 -3.91
C ALA A 28 0.33 -0.14 -4.88
N ASN A 29 -0.89 -0.47 -4.47
CA ASN A 29 -2.09 -0.10 -5.19
C ASN A 29 -2.82 1.04 -4.46
N ILE A 30 -2.94 2.20 -5.11
CA ILE A 30 -3.67 3.35 -4.58
C ILE A 30 -4.87 3.66 -5.48
N PRO A 31 -6.09 3.79 -4.95
CA PRO A 31 -6.46 3.71 -3.53
C PRO A 31 -6.51 2.25 -3.02
N GLY A 32 -5.92 2.00 -1.85
CA GLY A 32 -5.81 0.67 -1.25
C GLY A 32 -5.26 0.74 0.18
N ASN A 33 -4.97 -0.43 0.77
CA ASN A 33 -4.44 -0.55 2.13
C ASN A 33 -3.12 -1.32 2.11
N ILE A 34 -2.16 -0.89 2.95
CA ILE A 34 -0.84 -1.50 3.09
C ILE A 34 -0.90 -3.01 3.41
N HIS A 35 -1.87 -3.47 4.20
CA HIS A 35 -2.05 -4.89 4.51
C HIS A 35 -2.40 -5.71 3.28
N LEU A 36 -3.29 -5.19 2.41
CA LEU A 36 -3.63 -5.87 1.16
C LEU A 36 -2.43 -5.91 0.22
N ASP A 37 -1.64 -4.83 0.16
CA ASP A 37 -0.43 -4.81 -0.65
C ASP A 37 0.64 -5.77 -0.09
N LEU A 38 0.80 -5.89 1.23
CA LEU A 38 1.68 -6.88 1.85
C LEU A 38 1.22 -8.31 1.57
N ILE A 39 -0.08 -8.61 1.66
CA ILE A 39 -0.65 -9.92 1.33
C ILE A 39 -0.48 -10.23 -0.17
N ASN A 40 -0.75 -9.25 -1.05
CA ASN A 40 -0.63 -9.40 -2.50
C ASN A 40 0.81 -9.63 -2.96
N ASN A 41 1.78 -9.08 -2.23
CA ASN A 41 3.21 -9.33 -2.46
C ASN A 41 3.72 -10.53 -1.64
N GLU A 42 2.83 -11.32 -1.02
CA GLU A 42 3.12 -12.52 -0.23
C GLU A 42 4.11 -12.28 0.94
N LEU A 43 4.21 -11.03 1.41
CA LEU A 43 5.10 -10.62 2.49
C LEU A 43 4.54 -10.95 3.88
N ILE A 44 3.21 -11.05 3.99
CA ILE A 44 2.52 -11.52 5.20
C ILE A 44 1.47 -12.56 4.83
N PRO A 45 1.25 -13.58 5.68
CA PRO A 45 0.15 -14.52 5.52
C PRO A 45 -1.19 -13.84 5.83
N ASP A 46 -2.30 -14.49 5.45
CA ASP A 46 -3.65 -13.97 5.74
C ASP A 46 -3.80 -13.65 7.24
N PRO A 47 -4.05 -12.38 7.60
CA PRO A 47 -4.09 -11.95 8.99
C PRO A 47 -5.25 -12.60 9.74
N PHE A 48 -6.36 -12.94 9.07
CA PHE A 48 -7.55 -13.54 9.68
C PHE A 48 -7.44 -15.06 9.83
N PHE A 49 -6.34 -15.66 9.38
CA PHE A 49 -6.11 -17.09 9.54
C PHE A 49 -5.39 -17.39 10.87
N GLY A 50 -6.07 -18.11 11.76
CA GLY A 50 -5.46 -18.66 12.98
C GLY A 50 -5.10 -17.60 14.02
N LYS A 51 -3.80 -17.44 14.32
CA LYS A 51 -3.25 -16.46 15.28
C LYS A 51 -2.47 -15.33 14.62
N ASN A 52 -2.56 -15.20 13.29
CA ASN A 52 -1.77 -14.24 12.52
C ASN A 52 -2.09 -12.78 12.89
N GLU A 53 -3.28 -12.51 13.44
CA GLU A 53 -3.66 -11.18 13.96
C GLU A 53 -2.74 -10.68 15.08
N LEU A 54 -2.15 -11.57 15.89
CA LEU A 54 -1.25 -11.21 17.00
C LEU A 54 0.23 -11.20 16.58
N GLU A 55 0.64 -12.13 15.72
CA GLU A 55 2.04 -12.29 15.29
C GLU A 55 2.42 -11.29 14.18
N PHE A 56 1.49 -11.00 13.27
CA PHE A 56 1.69 -10.08 12.13
C PHE A 56 0.84 -8.82 12.28
N SER A 57 0.44 -8.48 13.49
CA SER A 57 -0.19 -7.19 13.77
C SER A 57 0.78 -6.09 13.37
N VAL A 58 0.63 -5.57 12.16
CA VAL A 58 1.41 -4.44 11.67
C VAL A 58 0.81 -3.24 12.38
N ASP A 59 1.29 -2.98 13.60
CA ASP A 59 0.93 -1.81 14.38
C ASP A 59 1.41 -0.59 13.58
N ILE A 60 0.49 0.00 12.82
CA ILE A 60 0.71 1.26 12.11
C ILE A 60 0.65 2.37 13.17
N ARG A 61 1.70 2.48 13.97
CA ARG A 61 1.98 3.67 14.79
C ARG A 61 2.87 4.64 14.04
#